data_AF-A0AAE3BH41-F1
#
_entry.id   AF-A0AAE3BH41-F1
#
_cell.length_a   1.000
_cell.length_b   1.000
_cell.length_c   1.000
_cell.angle_alpha   90.00
_cell.angle_beta   90.00
_cell.angle_gamma   90.00
#
_symmetry.space_group_name_H-M   'P 1'
#
loop_
_entity.id
_entity.type
_entity.pdbx_description
1 polymer ?
#
loop_
_entity_poly.entity_id
_entity_poly.type
_entity_poly.pdbx_seq_one_letter_code
_entity_poly.pdbx_strand_id
1 'polypeptide(L)'
;MKKIAAQFVDLCRPFWGGKRNWQAWLLLLVTISMGGMIVYLNVLLNEWSKTFYDALGAFDSNLLLSLMKEYGVYILLYIGSIVYQEWFTKLLIIRWRTALTAELVDSWLAKRAFYRMSVAGKIDNPDQRIAEDINLFVDKAVSLVIEFLIVTARLFSFVVILWGLSGVQRFTLFGKEWVIEGYLVWIAILYTLLGSLITHVVGKRLHNINYEKQKAEADFRAALLRKHDNAEQIALYGGEAQEKSHLQRHFSAIVSNWGRFMNAERNLGFFTTGYMRVSQIVPVFAALPAFLSKTVTLGGLMQIRGAFAQLHGALSWFIHKYKEFVILSASMARLSQFKDEIKRHQSEQVDAPVGQDLRIDLLSFTTPQGSPLLQNVDLRCEAGSWSKFSGRSGLGKSTLLRTLNGLWPYYDGCWQSLEGRSLLLPQQSYLGQGTLAEILCYPHPPLADSEMLRQTLDSVGLSAWRDRLDEQLNWDRVFSGGERQRVAFARALIAKPDTLYLDEATSNLDHDAARQLLALVKLALPACTVVAITHQTELDDLFTHRYDLTDFASQRS
;
A
#
# COMPACT_ATOMS: atom_id res chain seq x y z
N MET A 1 -20.22 -7.04 -10.87
CA MET A 1 -19.56 -6.29 -11.96
C MET A 1 -19.77 -4.77 -11.88
N LYS A 2 -21.00 -4.23 -11.78
CA LYS A 2 -21.23 -2.77 -11.70
C LYS A 2 -20.44 -2.05 -10.58
N LYS A 3 -20.36 -2.64 -9.38
CA LYS A 3 -19.60 -2.09 -8.24
C LYS A 3 -18.09 -1.99 -8.52
N ILE A 4 -17.50 -3.02 -9.13
CA ILE A 4 -16.07 -3.07 -9.47
C ILE A 4 -15.75 -2.02 -10.53
N ALA A 5 -16.58 -1.88 -11.57
CA ALA A 5 -16.39 -0.87 -12.60
C ALA A 5 -16.46 0.55 -12.03
N ALA A 6 -17.40 0.82 -11.12
CA ALA A 6 -17.50 2.12 -10.45
C ALA A 6 -16.26 2.43 -9.59
N GLN A 7 -15.78 1.46 -8.81
CA GLN A 7 -14.55 1.59 -8.00
C GLN A 7 -13.32 1.86 -8.87
N PHE A 8 -13.17 1.13 -9.98
CA PHE A 8 -12.09 1.34 -10.92
C PHE A 8 -12.12 2.76 -11.51
N VAL A 9 -13.30 3.24 -11.93
CA VAL A 9 -13.45 4.60 -12.46
C VAL A 9 -13.12 5.66 -11.41
N ASP A 10 -13.56 5.50 -10.15
CA ASP A 10 -13.26 6.47 -9.09
C ASP A 10 -11.77 6.57 -8.76
N LEU A 11 -11.02 5.47 -8.85
CA LEU A 11 -9.56 5.45 -8.65
C LEU A 11 -8.78 5.95 -9.88
N CYS A 12 -9.31 5.74 -11.09
CA CYS A 12 -8.65 6.16 -12.34
C CYS A 12 -8.91 7.63 -12.70
N ARG A 13 -10.10 8.16 -12.38
CA ARG A 13 -10.56 9.47 -12.83
C ARG A 13 -9.65 10.64 -12.45
N PRO A 14 -9.09 10.74 -11.22
CA PRO A 14 -8.23 11.87 -10.85
C PRO A 14 -6.98 12.01 -11.73
N PHE A 15 -6.35 10.88 -12.06
CA PHE A 15 -5.15 10.88 -12.89
C PHE A 15 -5.48 10.98 -14.38
N TRP A 16 -6.32 10.09 -14.90
CA TRP A 16 -6.58 9.97 -16.34
C TRP A 16 -7.51 11.05 -16.90
N GLY A 17 -8.37 11.63 -16.05
CA GLY A 17 -9.27 12.73 -16.40
C GLY A 17 -8.66 14.14 -16.27
N GLY A 18 -7.48 14.26 -15.68
CA GLY A 18 -6.80 15.54 -15.48
C GLY A 18 -6.15 16.06 -16.76
N LYS A 19 -6.44 17.31 -17.16
CA LYS A 19 -5.84 17.97 -18.34
C LYS A 19 -4.30 18.01 -18.30
N ARG A 20 -3.71 18.02 -17.10
CA ARG A 20 -2.26 18.06 -16.87
C ARG A 20 -1.56 16.73 -17.22
N ASN A 21 -2.29 15.62 -17.32
CA ASN A 21 -1.75 14.28 -17.49
C ASN A 21 -1.88 13.74 -18.93
N TRP A 22 -2.04 14.61 -19.93
CA TRP A 22 -2.13 14.19 -21.35
C TRP A 22 -0.93 13.35 -21.80
N GLN A 23 0.25 13.58 -21.23
CA GLN A 23 1.46 12.80 -21.49
C GLN A 23 1.29 11.32 -21.12
N ALA A 24 0.46 10.99 -20.13
CA ALA A 24 0.18 9.60 -19.76
C ALA A 24 -0.61 8.87 -20.86
N TRP A 25 -1.54 9.57 -21.54
CA TRP A 25 -2.25 9.04 -22.70
C TRP A 25 -1.31 8.80 -23.89
N LEU A 26 -0.36 9.71 -24.13
CA LEU A 26 0.67 9.52 -25.15
C LEU A 26 1.57 8.31 -24.83
N LEU A 27 2.02 8.17 -23.57
CA LEU A 27 2.81 7.01 -23.12
C LEU A 27 2.03 5.70 -23.26
N LEU A 28 0.74 5.70 -22.94
CA LEU A 28 -0.14 4.54 -23.13
C LEU A 28 -0.25 4.18 -24.61
N LEU A 29 -0.47 5.16 -25.49
CA LEU A 29 -0.55 4.95 -26.93
C LEU A 29 0.76 4.40 -27.50
N VAL A 30 1.91 4.96 -27.13
CA VAL A 30 3.23 4.47 -27.55
C VAL A 30 3.43 3.02 -27.11
N THR A 31 3.08 2.70 -25.85
CA THR A 31 3.21 1.34 -25.32
C THR A 31 2.31 0.34 -26.06
N ILE A 32 1.05 0.70 -26.33
CA ILE A 32 0.14 -0.13 -27.12
C ILE A 32 0.64 -0.30 -28.56
N SER A 33 1.18 0.76 -29.15
CA SER A 33 1.72 0.74 -30.52
C SER A 33 2.94 -0.18 -30.63
N MET A 34 3.85 -0.15 -29.65
CA MET A 34 4.96 -1.11 -29.56
C MET A 34 4.46 -2.54 -29.40
N GLY A 35 3.43 -2.75 -28.58
CA GLY A 35 2.73 -4.03 -28.46
C GLY A 35 2.15 -4.52 -29.80
N GLY A 36 1.53 -3.63 -30.57
CA GLY A 36 1.05 -3.90 -31.91
C GLY A 36 2.18 -4.26 -32.88
N MET A 37 3.31 -3.54 -32.82
CA MET A 37 4.51 -3.84 -33.61
C MET A 37 5.06 -5.23 -33.30
N ILE A 38 5.05 -5.66 -32.03
CA ILE A 38 5.43 -7.02 -31.64
C ILE A 38 4.51 -8.06 -32.27
N VAL A 39 3.19 -7.82 -32.28
CA VAL A 39 2.23 -8.73 -32.93
C VAL A 39 2.49 -8.78 -34.44
N TYR A 40 2.69 -7.64 -35.08
CA TYR A 40 2.98 -7.54 -36.50
C TYR A 40 4.29 -8.26 -36.88
N LEU A 41 5.37 -8.06 -36.13
CA LEU A 41 6.62 -8.79 -36.33
C LEU A 41 6.47 -10.30 -36.15
N ASN A 42 5.62 -10.76 -35.21
CA ASN A 42 5.31 -12.19 -35.09
C ASN A 42 4.58 -12.74 -36.32
N VAL A 43 3.72 -11.95 -36.96
CA VAL A 43 3.06 -12.33 -38.23
C VAL A 43 4.11 -12.44 -39.34
N LEU A 44 4.97 -11.44 -39.49
CA LEU A 44 6.06 -11.46 -40.48
C LEU A 44 7.01 -12.64 -40.26
N LEU A 45 7.40 -12.91 -39.01
CA LEU A 45 8.26 -14.05 -38.67
C LEU A 45 7.58 -15.40 -38.96
N ASN A 46 6.25 -15.49 -38.79
CA ASN A 46 5.51 -16.70 -39.13
C ASN A 46 5.50 -16.95 -40.65
N GLU A 47 5.29 -15.90 -41.44
CA GLU A 47 5.32 -15.97 -42.90
C GLU A 47 6.74 -16.22 -43.43
N TRP A 48 7.73 -15.53 -42.87
CA TRP A 48 9.15 -15.75 -43.13
C TRP A 48 9.55 -17.21 -42.86
N SER A 49 9.05 -17.81 -41.77
CA SER A 49 9.34 -19.21 -41.44
C SER A 49 8.89 -20.16 -42.54
N LYS A 50 7.74 -19.92 -43.18
CA LYS A 50 7.31 -20.71 -44.34
C LYS A 50 8.36 -20.67 -45.45
N THR A 51 8.69 -19.46 -45.90
CA THR A 51 9.60 -19.23 -47.03
C THR A 51 10.98 -19.80 -46.75
N PHE A 52 11.47 -19.69 -45.52
CA PHE A 52 12.75 -20.25 -45.09
C PHE A 52 12.79 -21.77 -45.20
N TYR A 53 11.79 -22.48 -44.69
CA TYR A 53 11.78 -23.94 -44.74
C TYR A 53 11.47 -24.50 -46.13
N ASP A 54 10.72 -23.78 -46.96
CA ASP A 54 10.54 -24.14 -48.37
C ASP A 54 11.86 -23.97 -49.16
N ALA A 55 12.58 -22.86 -48.95
CA ALA A 55 13.91 -22.64 -49.52
C ALA A 55 14.93 -23.69 -49.05
N LEU A 56 14.86 -24.07 -47.77
CA LEU A 56 15.71 -25.11 -47.19
C LEU A 56 15.45 -26.47 -47.82
N GLY A 57 14.18 -26.83 -48.00
CA GLY A 57 13.80 -28.07 -48.69
C GLY A 57 14.20 -28.09 -50.17
N ALA A 58 14.25 -26.92 -50.82
CA ALA A 58 14.70 -26.75 -52.19
C ALA A 58 16.23 -26.58 -52.34
N PHE A 59 16.98 -26.50 -51.22
CA PHE A 59 18.42 -26.24 -51.20
C PHE A 59 18.85 -24.92 -51.92
N ASP A 60 18.01 -23.88 -51.88
CA ASP A 60 18.30 -22.58 -52.51
C ASP A 60 19.21 -21.71 -51.63
N SER A 61 20.52 -21.81 -51.83
CA SER A 61 21.53 -21.10 -51.03
C SER A 61 21.44 -19.58 -51.13
N ASN A 62 21.07 -19.04 -52.30
CA ASN A 62 20.99 -17.60 -52.51
C ASN A 62 19.81 -16.99 -51.75
N LEU A 63 18.64 -17.65 -51.83
CA LEU A 63 17.46 -17.23 -51.09
C LEU A 63 17.67 -17.37 -49.57
N LEU A 64 18.29 -18.44 -49.11
CA LEU A 64 18.60 -18.66 -47.69
C LEU A 64 19.46 -17.53 -47.10
N LEU A 65 20.52 -17.09 -47.81
CA LEU A 65 21.36 -15.97 -47.35
C LEU A 65 20.59 -14.66 -47.23
N SER A 66 19.65 -14.39 -48.15
CA SER A 66 18.78 -13.21 -48.08
C SER A 66 17.85 -13.28 -46.87
N LEU A 67 17.19 -14.43 -46.67
CA LEU A 67 16.27 -14.67 -45.56
C LEU A 67 16.97 -14.59 -44.19
N MET A 68 18.22 -15.03 -44.08
CA MET A 68 19.00 -14.88 -42.85
C MET A 68 19.25 -13.41 -42.48
N LYS A 69 19.51 -12.53 -43.46
CA LYS A 69 19.68 -11.09 -43.22
C LYS A 69 18.36 -10.45 -42.77
N GLU A 70 17.27 -10.80 -43.45
CA GLU A 70 15.92 -10.34 -43.11
C GLU A 70 15.54 -10.75 -41.68
N TYR A 71 15.80 -12.00 -41.30
CA TYR A 71 15.60 -12.48 -39.93
C TYR A 71 16.37 -11.67 -38.90
N GLY A 72 17.64 -11.31 -39.19
CA GLY A 72 18.44 -10.45 -38.32
C GLY A 72 17.78 -9.09 -38.06
N VAL A 73 17.20 -8.47 -39.09
CA VAL A 73 16.46 -7.20 -38.97
C VAL A 73 15.19 -7.39 -38.14
N TYR A 74 14.39 -8.43 -38.40
CA TYR A 74 13.19 -8.71 -37.63
C TYR A 74 13.49 -8.94 -36.15
N ILE A 75 14.53 -9.71 -35.82
CA ILE A 75 14.93 -9.95 -34.44
C ILE A 75 15.40 -8.67 -33.75
N LEU A 76 16.17 -7.82 -34.43
CA LEU A 76 16.61 -6.53 -33.87
C LEU A 76 15.40 -5.63 -33.53
N LEU A 77 14.46 -5.49 -34.47
CA LEU A 77 13.24 -4.72 -34.26
C LEU A 77 12.35 -5.32 -33.16
N TYR A 78 12.28 -6.65 -33.10
CA TYR A 78 11.51 -7.38 -32.11
C TYR A 78 12.04 -7.15 -30.69
N ILE A 79 13.36 -7.30 -30.51
CA ILE A 79 14.04 -7.04 -29.23
C ILE A 79 13.83 -5.58 -28.81
N GLY A 80 14.08 -4.63 -29.72
CA GLY A 80 13.88 -3.21 -29.44
C GLY A 80 12.44 -2.91 -29.00
N SER A 81 11.45 -3.45 -29.72
CA SER A 81 10.03 -3.25 -29.40
C SER A 81 9.68 -3.78 -28.02
N ILE A 82 10.12 -5.00 -27.65
CA ILE A 82 9.86 -5.58 -26.32
C ILE A 82 10.51 -4.76 -25.21
N VAL A 83 11.81 -4.47 -25.33
CA VAL A 83 12.58 -3.80 -24.28
C VAL A 83 12.02 -2.39 -24.02
N TYR A 84 11.75 -1.63 -25.09
CA TYR A 84 11.19 -0.29 -24.94
C TYR A 84 9.73 -0.32 -24.48
N GLN A 85 8.91 -1.28 -24.92
CA GLN A 85 7.56 -1.43 -24.42
C GLN A 85 7.55 -1.63 -22.89
N GLU A 86 8.40 -2.51 -22.37
CA GLU A 86 8.50 -2.75 -20.93
C GLU A 86 8.96 -1.49 -20.18
N TRP A 87 9.95 -0.78 -20.73
CA TRP A 87 10.45 0.47 -20.16
C TRP A 87 9.38 1.57 -20.11
N PHE A 88 8.64 1.79 -21.20
CA PHE A 88 7.54 2.76 -21.24
C PHE A 88 6.39 2.37 -20.31
N THR A 89 6.11 1.07 -20.16
CA THR A 89 5.13 0.56 -19.20
C THR A 89 5.53 0.94 -17.76
N LYS A 90 6.80 0.72 -17.37
CA LYS A 90 7.34 1.12 -16.06
C LYS A 90 7.28 2.63 -15.84
N LEU A 91 7.59 3.43 -16.87
CA LEU A 91 7.49 4.89 -16.81
C LEU A 91 6.05 5.37 -16.58
N LEU A 92 5.07 4.73 -17.22
CA LEU A 92 3.66 5.01 -17.01
C LEU A 92 3.21 4.64 -15.59
N ILE A 93 3.62 3.45 -15.11
CA ILE A 93 3.30 2.97 -13.75
C ILE A 93 3.82 3.94 -12.69
N ILE A 94 5.09 4.35 -12.75
CA ILE A 94 5.65 5.24 -11.72
C ILE A 94 4.97 6.62 -11.74
N ARG A 95 4.66 7.17 -12.92
CA ARG A 95 3.95 8.46 -13.03
C ARG A 95 2.56 8.41 -12.39
N TRP A 96 1.79 7.37 -12.66
CA TRP A 96 0.47 7.22 -12.04
C TRP A 96 0.59 6.96 -10.54
N ARG A 97 1.51 6.09 -10.12
CA ARG A 97 1.78 5.82 -8.70
C ARG A 97 2.14 7.10 -7.93
N THR A 98 3.03 7.94 -8.46
CA THR A 98 3.40 9.22 -7.81
C THR A 98 2.18 10.11 -7.57
N ALA A 99 1.31 10.26 -8.57
CA ALA A 99 0.11 11.08 -8.43
C ALA A 99 -0.89 10.50 -7.43
N LEU A 100 -1.15 9.19 -7.49
CA LEU A 100 -2.12 8.53 -6.60
C LEU A 100 -1.62 8.47 -5.16
N THR A 101 -0.33 8.22 -4.94
CA THR A 101 0.28 8.27 -3.61
C THR A 101 0.21 9.68 -3.02
N ALA A 102 0.54 10.72 -3.78
CA ALA A 102 0.44 12.10 -3.30
C ALA A 102 -1.00 12.45 -2.87
N GLU A 103 -1.99 12.17 -3.74
CA GLU A 103 -3.40 12.44 -3.44
C GLU A 103 -3.89 11.72 -2.16
N LEU A 104 -3.54 10.43 -2.01
CA LEU A 104 -3.96 9.63 -0.87
C LEU A 104 -3.26 10.04 0.43
N VAL A 105 -1.97 10.35 0.39
CA VAL A 105 -1.22 10.85 1.56
C VAL A 105 -1.78 12.19 2.01
N ASP A 106 -1.97 13.13 1.07
CA ASP A 106 -2.54 14.45 1.36
C ASP A 106 -3.95 14.31 1.97
N SER A 107 -4.80 13.46 1.38
CA SER A 107 -6.15 13.22 1.91
C SER A 107 -6.12 12.55 3.28
N TRP A 108 -5.21 11.60 3.51
CA TRP A 108 -5.11 10.89 4.79
C TRP A 108 -4.61 11.79 5.93
N LEU A 109 -3.68 12.70 5.65
CA LEU A 109 -3.17 13.66 6.63
C LEU A 109 -4.10 14.88 6.81
N ALA A 110 -4.86 15.24 5.77
CA ALA A 110 -5.82 16.34 5.83
C ALA A 110 -6.91 16.10 6.88
N LYS A 111 -7.30 17.18 7.58
CA LYS A 111 -8.34 17.18 8.61
C LYS A 111 -8.17 16.08 9.68
N ARG A 112 -6.92 15.68 9.92
CA ARG A 112 -6.55 14.68 10.94
C ARG A 112 -7.27 13.33 10.76
N ALA A 113 -7.60 12.97 9.51
CA ALA A 113 -8.28 11.71 9.22
C ALA A 113 -7.48 10.50 9.73
N PHE A 114 -6.14 10.52 9.59
CA PHE A 114 -5.25 9.48 10.13
C PHE A 114 -5.49 9.16 11.60
N TYR A 115 -5.68 10.17 12.45
CA TYR A 115 -5.91 9.98 13.88
C TYR A 115 -7.30 9.40 14.15
N ARG A 116 -8.33 9.97 13.55
CA ARG A 116 -9.73 9.54 13.74
C ARG A 116 -9.95 8.09 13.30
N MET A 117 -9.33 7.71 12.18
CA MET A 117 -9.33 6.34 11.68
C MET A 117 -8.65 5.37 12.64
N SER A 118 -7.54 5.79 13.27
CA SER A 118 -6.84 4.99 14.28
C SER A 118 -7.70 4.78 15.53
N VAL A 119 -8.36 5.83 16.02
CA VAL A 119 -9.25 5.74 17.19
C VAL A 119 -10.48 4.87 16.91
N ALA A 120 -11.04 4.92 15.70
CA ALA A 120 -12.21 4.13 15.32
C ALA A 120 -11.92 2.62 15.21
N GLY A 121 -10.64 2.21 15.10
CA GLY A 121 -10.24 0.79 15.05
C GLY A 121 -10.75 0.02 13.83
N LYS A 122 -11.15 0.70 12.75
CA LYS A 122 -11.81 0.08 11.58
C LYS A 122 -10.89 -0.26 10.41
N ILE A 123 -9.65 0.23 10.38
CA ILE A 123 -8.70 -0.07 9.30
C ILE A 123 -7.35 -0.47 9.91
N ASP A 124 -6.98 -1.74 9.67
CA ASP A 124 -5.87 -2.36 10.39
C ASP A 124 -4.49 -1.85 10.00
N ASN A 125 -4.25 -1.33 8.78
CA ASN A 125 -2.89 -0.94 8.33
C ASN A 125 -2.93 0.11 7.18
N PRO A 126 -3.02 1.43 7.44
CA PRO A 126 -3.04 2.47 6.40
C PRO A 126 -1.71 2.57 5.63
N ASP A 127 -0.59 2.28 6.29
CA ASP A 127 0.75 2.17 5.72
C ASP A 127 0.80 1.12 4.59
N GLN A 128 0.21 -0.06 4.81
CA GLN A 128 0.12 -1.10 3.79
C GLN A 128 -0.75 -0.65 2.61
N ARG A 129 -1.83 0.10 2.86
CA ARG A 129 -2.70 0.63 1.79
C ARG A 129 -1.92 1.58 0.88
N ILE A 130 -1.16 2.50 1.46
CA ILE A 130 -0.43 3.53 0.71
C ILE A 130 0.81 2.93 0.03
N ALA A 131 1.58 2.10 0.73
CA ALA A 131 2.84 1.59 0.20
C ALA A 131 2.66 0.42 -0.79
N GLU A 132 1.80 -0.55 -0.45
CA GLU A 132 1.66 -1.82 -1.18
C GLU A 132 0.45 -1.82 -2.10
N ASP A 133 -0.75 -1.49 -1.60
CA ASP A 133 -1.97 -1.61 -2.41
C ASP A 133 -2.01 -0.64 -3.60
N ILE A 134 -1.53 0.60 -3.43
CA ILE A 134 -1.38 1.55 -4.55
C ILE A 134 -0.48 0.95 -5.63
N ASN A 135 0.67 0.39 -5.23
CA ASN A 135 1.61 -0.23 -6.16
C ASN A 135 0.97 -1.41 -6.92
N LEU A 136 0.34 -2.34 -6.18
CA LEU A 136 -0.34 -3.50 -6.77
C LEU A 136 -1.46 -3.07 -7.71
N PHE A 137 -2.27 -2.09 -7.33
CA PHE A 137 -3.36 -1.58 -8.15
C PHE A 137 -2.84 -0.98 -9.46
N VAL A 138 -1.90 -0.02 -9.40
CA VAL A 138 -1.38 0.67 -10.58
C VAL A 138 -0.64 -0.28 -11.51
N ASP A 139 0.26 -1.12 -10.96
CA ASP A 139 1.04 -2.10 -11.71
C ASP A 139 0.13 -3.08 -12.47
N LYS A 140 -0.85 -3.68 -11.78
CA LYS A 140 -1.76 -4.66 -12.39
C LYS A 140 -2.77 -4.01 -13.32
N ALA A 141 -3.31 -2.84 -12.99
CA ALA A 141 -4.24 -2.14 -13.87
C ALA A 141 -3.59 -1.81 -15.22
N VAL A 142 -2.40 -1.22 -15.21
CA VAL A 142 -1.69 -0.85 -16.45
C VAL A 142 -1.27 -2.09 -17.23
N SER A 143 -0.60 -3.03 -16.57
CA SER A 143 -0.05 -4.22 -17.24
C SER A 143 -1.15 -5.10 -17.83
N LEU A 144 -2.22 -5.38 -17.08
CA LEU A 144 -3.32 -6.22 -17.57
C LEU A 144 -4.06 -5.58 -18.75
N VAL A 145 -4.27 -4.26 -18.75
CA VAL A 145 -4.94 -3.57 -19.87
C VAL A 145 -4.08 -3.64 -21.13
N ILE A 146 -2.79 -3.31 -21.03
CA ILE A 146 -1.87 -3.35 -22.17
C ILE A 146 -1.75 -4.78 -22.71
N GLU A 147 -1.49 -5.75 -21.83
CA GLU A 147 -1.38 -7.15 -22.22
C GLU A 147 -2.67 -7.68 -22.84
N PHE A 148 -3.84 -7.34 -22.28
CA PHE A 148 -5.13 -7.74 -22.83
C PHE A 148 -5.32 -7.25 -24.27
N LEU A 149 -4.99 -5.98 -24.55
CA LEU A 149 -5.10 -5.41 -25.90
C LEU A 149 -4.17 -6.13 -26.89
N ILE A 150 -2.92 -6.38 -26.49
CA ILE A 150 -1.92 -7.07 -27.31
C ILE A 150 -2.32 -8.52 -27.57
N VAL A 151 -2.78 -9.22 -26.53
CA VAL A 151 -3.23 -10.61 -26.62
C VAL A 151 -4.46 -10.73 -27.51
N THR A 152 -5.37 -9.76 -27.45
CA THR A 152 -6.56 -9.71 -28.32
C THR A 152 -6.15 -9.50 -29.79
N ALA A 153 -5.23 -8.57 -30.06
CA ALA A 153 -4.70 -8.36 -31.41
C ALA A 153 -4.00 -9.63 -31.93
N ARG A 154 -3.16 -10.26 -31.10
CA ARG A 154 -2.50 -11.53 -31.42
C ARG A 154 -3.51 -12.65 -31.71
N LEU A 155 -4.54 -12.78 -30.85
CA LEU A 155 -5.60 -13.77 -31.03
C LEU A 155 -6.27 -13.59 -32.38
N PHE A 156 -6.68 -12.37 -32.72
CA PHE A 156 -7.33 -12.08 -33.99
C PHE A 156 -6.42 -12.39 -35.19
N SER A 157 -5.19 -11.87 -35.19
CA SER A 157 -4.24 -12.09 -36.30
C SER A 157 -3.96 -13.57 -36.55
N PHE A 158 -3.72 -14.34 -35.49
CA PHE A 158 -3.37 -15.76 -35.64
C PHE A 158 -4.58 -16.69 -35.83
N VAL A 159 -5.79 -16.28 -35.41
CA VAL A 159 -7.02 -16.96 -35.85
C VAL A 159 -7.19 -16.82 -37.35
N VAL A 160 -7.04 -15.62 -37.91
CA VAL A 160 -7.17 -15.38 -39.36
C VAL A 160 -6.12 -16.16 -40.16
N ILE A 161 -4.85 -16.10 -39.75
CA ILE A 161 -3.76 -16.85 -40.40
C ILE A 161 -4.02 -18.36 -40.34
N LEU A 162 -4.32 -18.90 -39.14
CA LEU A 162 -4.51 -20.33 -38.98
C LEU A 162 -5.76 -20.82 -39.71
N TRP A 163 -6.83 -20.02 -39.76
CA TRP A 163 -8.03 -20.32 -40.55
C TRP A 163 -7.71 -20.45 -42.04
N GLY A 164 -6.96 -19.49 -42.59
CA GLY A 164 -6.52 -19.53 -43.99
C GLY A 164 -5.63 -20.73 -44.32
N LEU A 165 -4.77 -21.15 -43.38
CA LEU A 165 -3.92 -22.32 -43.53
C LEU A 165 -4.65 -23.65 -43.32
N SER A 166 -5.78 -23.63 -42.64
CA SER A 166 -6.47 -24.86 -42.21
C SER A 166 -7.22 -25.56 -43.34
N GLY A 167 -7.43 -24.92 -44.50
CA GLY A 167 -8.15 -25.52 -45.63
C GLY A 167 -9.51 -26.10 -45.25
N VAL A 168 -9.96 -27.10 -46.01
CA VAL A 168 -11.20 -27.84 -45.78
C VAL A 168 -10.87 -29.30 -45.56
N GLN A 169 -11.09 -29.82 -44.34
CA GLN A 169 -10.88 -31.22 -44.05
C GLN A 169 -12.21 -31.97 -44.10
N ARG A 170 -12.23 -33.06 -44.88
CA ARG A 170 -13.36 -33.98 -44.97
C ARG A 170 -13.04 -35.22 -44.15
N PHE A 171 -13.92 -35.60 -43.23
CA PHE A 171 -13.81 -36.87 -42.51
C PHE A 171 -15.15 -37.59 -42.50
N THR A 172 -15.10 -38.91 -42.64
CA THR A 172 -16.25 -39.80 -42.59
C THR A 172 -16.43 -40.30 -41.16
N LEU A 173 -17.47 -39.83 -40.47
CA LEU A 173 -17.81 -40.28 -39.12
C LEU A 173 -19.26 -40.80 -39.13
N PHE A 174 -19.47 -42.02 -38.63
CA PHE A 174 -20.80 -42.68 -38.64
C PHE A 174 -21.46 -42.76 -40.03
N GLY A 175 -20.66 -42.98 -41.09
CA GLY A 175 -21.17 -43.08 -42.46
C GLY A 175 -21.64 -41.75 -43.09
N LYS A 176 -21.47 -40.61 -42.41
CA LYS A 176 -21.72 -39.27 -42.97
C LYS A 176 -20.40 -38.53 -43.18
N GLU A 177 -20.29 -37.82 -44.32
CA GLU A 177 -19.19 -36.90 -44.57
C GLU A 177 -19.40 -35.61 -43.78
N TRP A 178 -18.45 -35.29 -42.92
CA TRP A 178 -18.40 -34.02 -42.21
C TRP A 178 -17.30 -33.17 -42.83
N VAL A 179 -17.66 -31.92 -43.15
CA VAL A 179 -16.76 -30.92 -43.71
C VAL A 179 -16.55 -29.88 -42.62
N ILE A 180 -15.33 -29.78 -42.09
CA ILE A 180 -14.98 -28.76 -41.10
C ILE A 180 -13.97 -27.80 -41.71
N GLU A 181 -14.39 -26.55 -41.84
CA GLU A 181 -13.51 -25.41 -42.14
C GLU A 181 -12.80 -24.96 -40.86
N GLY A 182 -11.54 -24.53 -40.97
CA GLY A 182 -10.81 -24.01 -39.82
C GLY A 182 -10.50 -25.04 -38.73
N TYR A 183 -10.44 -26.34 -39.07
CA TYR A 183 -10.27 -27.43 -38.08
C TYR A 183 -9.08 -27.24 -37.13
N LEU A 184 -7.97 -26.65 -37.57
CA LEU A 184 -6.79 -26.36 -36.75
C LEU A 184 -7.09 -25.33 -35.64
N VAL A 185 -7.96 -24.35 -35.92
CA VAL A 185 -8.40 -23.36 -34.93
C VAL A 185 -9.23 -24.04 -33.84
N TRP A 186 -10.14 -24.93 -34.23
CA TRP A 186 -10.95 -25.70 -33.29
C TRP A 186 -10.11 -26.64 -32.42
N ILE A 187 -9.12 -27.32 -33.01
CA ILE A 187 -8.16 -28.14 -32.26
C ILE A 187 -7.39 -27.27 -31.25
N ALA A 188 -6.90 -26.09 -31.66
CA ALA A 188 -6.19 -25.18 -30.77
C ALA A 188 -7.06 -24.76 -29.59
N ILE A 189 -8.31 -24.37 -29.84
CA ILE A 189 -9.26 -23.96 -28.80
C ILE A 189 -9.55 -25.11 -27.83
N LEU A 190 -9.95 -26.27 -28.35
CA LEU A 190 -10.32 -27.44 -27.54
C LEU A 190 -9.14 -27.90 -26.68
N TYR A 191 -7.96 -28.01 -27.29
CA TYR A 191 -6.75 -28.45 -26.58
C TYR A 191 -6.35 -27.45 -25.49
N THR A 192 -6.41 -26.14 -25.78
CA THR A 192 -6.12 -25.10 -24.80
C THR A 192 -7.09 -25.12 -23.63
N LEU A 193 -8.39 -25.30 -23.91
CA LEU A 193 -9.44 -25.34 -22.88
C LEU A 193 -9.30 -26.57 -21.98
N LEU A 194 -8.99 -27.73 -22.56
CA LEU A 194 -8.77 -28.97 -21.80
C LEU A 194 -7.52 -28.87 -20.91
N GLY A 195 -6.41 -28.38 -21.44
CA GLY A 195 -5.19 -28.12 -20.68
C GLY A 195 -5.41 -27.13 -19.54
N SER A 196 -6.14 -26.05 -19.81
CA SER A 196 -6.56 -25.05 -18.83
C SER A 196 -7.32 -25.65 -17.66
N LEU A 197 -8.36 -26.43 -17.97
CA LEU A 197 -9.26 -27.00 -16.97
C LEU A 197 -8.50 -27.93 -16.01
N ILE A 198 -7.65 -28.80 -16.56
CA ILE A 198 -6.85 -29.71 -15.74
C ILE A 198 -5.82 -28.93 -14.92
N THR A 199 -5.15 -27.93 -15.51
CA THR A 199 -4.21 -27.06 -14.80
C THR A 199 -4.89 -26.36 -13.62
N HIS A 200 -6.11 -25.85 -13.81
CA HIS A 200 -6.88 -25.20 -12.75
C HIS A 200 -7.22 -26.15 -11.60
N VAL A 201 -7.71 -27.36 -11.93
CA VAL A 201 -8.09 -28.36 -10.92
C VAL A 201 -6.87 -28.81 -10.11
N VAL A 202 -5.74 -29.10 -10.76
CA VAL A 202 -4.50 -29.51 -10.09
C VAL A 202 -3.89 -28.35 -9.30
N GLY A 203 -3.91 -27.13 -9.84
CA GLY A 203 -3.31 -25.93 -9.26
C GLY A 203 -4.07 -25.36 -8.06
N LYS A 204 -5.39 -25.60 -7.93
CA LYS A 204 -6.20 -25.06 -6.81
C LYS A 204 -5.64 -25.44 -5.43
N ARG A 205 -5.09 -26.64 -5.28
CA ARG A 205 -4.48 -27.08 -4.01
C ARG A 205 -3.20 -26.31 -3.66
N LEU A 206 -2.41 -25.93 -4.67
CA LEU A 206 -1.16 -25.20 -4.47
C LEU A 206 -1.40 -23.81 -3.88
N HIS A 207 -2.53 -23.16 -4.22
CA HIS A 207 -2.88 -21.84 -3.69
C HIS A 207 -3.00 -21.83 -2.16
N ASN A 208 -3.73 -22.80 -1.59
CA ASN A 208 -3.92 -22.88 -0.13
C ASN A 208 -2.60 -23.19 0.60
N ILE A 209 -1.77 -24.08 0.03
CA ILE A 209 -0.44 -24.40 0.60
C ILE A 209 0.48 -23.18 0.55
N ASN A 210 0.41 -22.38 -0.51
CA ASN A 210 1.17 -21.13 -0.61
C ASN A 210 0.68 -20.07 0.40
N TYR A 211 -0.61 -20.01 0.68
CA TYR A 211 -1.14 -19.14 1.74
C TYR A 211 -0.61 -19.56 3.12
N GLU A 212 -0.67 -20.85 3.44
CA GLU A 212 -0.11 -21.39 4.68
C GLU A 212 1.40 -21.14 4.79
N LYS A 213 2.13 -21.20 3.67
CA LYS A 213 3.55 -20.83 3.59
C LYS A 213 3.78 -19.39 4.06
N GLN A 214 3.05 -18.45 3.46
CA GLN A 214 3.18 -17.02 3.77
C GLN A 214 2.83 -16.73 5.23
N LYS A 215 1.77 -17.37 5.73
CA LYS A 215 1.38 -17.26 7.14
C LYS A 215 2.47 -17.76 8.09
N ALA A 216 3.01 -18.95 7.84
CA ALA A 216 4.07 -19.52 8.69
C ALA A 216 5.35 -18.64 8.70
N GLU A 217 5.74 -18.08 7.55
CA GLU A 217 6.86 -17.13 7.47
C GLU A 217 6.57 -15.81 8.22
N ALA A 218 5.36 -15.28 8.08
CA ALA A 218 4.94 -14.07 8.79
C ALA A 218 4.92 -14.28 10.31
N ASP A 219 4.37 -15.40 10.77
CA ASP A 219 4.33 -15.76 12.20
C ASP A 219 5.74 -15.90 12.78
N PHE A 220 6.68 -16.50 12.04
CA PHE A 220 8.08 -16.60 12.43
C PHE A 220 8.78 -15.23 12.48
N ARG A 221 8.55 -14.36 11.49
CA ARG A 221 9.10 -13.00 11.47
C ARG A 221 8.55 -12.14 12.61
N ALA A 222 7.23 -12.20 12.85
CA ALA A 222 6.59 -11.53 13.98
C ALA A 222 7.12 -12.06 15.32
N ALA A 223 7.36 -13.37 15.40
CA ALA A 223 8.01 -13.95 16.56
C ALA A 223 9.40 -13.35 16.76
N LEU A 224 10.26 -13.26 15.75
CA LEU A 224 11.59 -12.65 15.85
C LEU A 224 11.54 -11.16 16.25
N LEU A 225 10.66 -10.38 15.62
CA LEU A 225 10.51 -8.94 15.90
C LEU A 225 10.16 -8.70 17.37
N ARG A 226 9.21 -9.48 17.92
CA ARG A 226 8.88 -9.40 19.35
C ARG A 226 10.08 -9.63 20.27
N LYS A 227 11.06 -10.47 19.89
CA LYS A 227 12.25 -10.71 20.72
C LYS A 227 13.24 -9.57 20.61
N HIS A 228 13.37 -9.00 19.41
CA HIS A 228 14.19 -7.80 19.20
C HIS A 228 13.66 -6.62 20.02
N ASP A 229 12.34 -6.41 20.03
CA ASP A 229 11.71 -5.30 20.76
C ASP A 229 11.77 -5.45 22.29
N ASN A 230 11.96 -6.69 22.78
CA ASN A 230 12.04 -7.03 24.20
C ASN A 230 13.39 -7.64 24.57
N ALA A 231 14.46 -7.31 23.83
CA ALA A 231 15.76 -7.94 23.97
C ALA A 231 16.37 -7.71 25.36
N GLU A 232 16.18 -6.52 25.92
CA GLU A 232 16.64 -6.18 27.26
C GLU A 232 15.95 -7.03 28.32
N GLN A 233 14.61 -7.15 28.27
CA GLN A 233 13.85 -7.96 29.22
C GLN A 233 14.26 -9.43 29.11
N ILE A 234 14.42 -9.97 27.89
CA ILE A 234 14.85 -11.36 27.70
C ILE A 234 16.23 -11.60 28.32
N ALA A 235 17.17 -10.68 28.12
CA ALA A 235 18.52 -10.77 28.68
C ALA A 235 18.50 -10.64 30.22
N LEU A 236 17.71 -9.71 30.76
CA LEU A 236 17.55 -9.52 32.21
C LEU A 236 16.98 -10.77 32.90
N TYR A 237 16.05 -11.48 32.25
CA TYR A 237 15.47 -12.71 32.77
C TYR A 237 16.28 -13.98 32.45
N GLY A 238 17.32 -13.91 31.59
CA GLY A 238 18.06 -15.09 31.12
C GLY A 238 17.19 -16.08 30.33
N GLY A 239 16.23 -15.57 29.56
CA GLY A 239 15.19 -16.35 28.88
C GLY A 239 15.59 -16.99 27.54
N GLU A 240 16.85 -16.90 27.12
CA GLU A 240 17.28 -17.17 25.74
C GLU A 240 17.01 -18.61 25.29
N ALA A 241 17.20 -19.60 26.18
CA ALA A 241 16.97 -21.01 25.87
C ALA A 241 15.49 -21.30 25.56
N GLN A 242 14.57 -20.68 26.32
CA GLN A 242 13.14 -20.81 26.13
C GLN A 242 12.70 -20.14 24.83
N GLU A 243 13.24 -18.94 24.55
CA GLU A 243 12.94 -18.21 23.32
C GLU A 243 13.47 -18.93 22.07
N LYS A 244 14.64 -19.57 22.15
CA LYS A 244 15.17 -20.44 21.10
C LYS A 244 14.21 -21.60 20.79
N SER A 245 13.71 -22.31 21.81
CA SER A 245 12.76 -23.41 21.65
C SER A 245 11.44 -22.93 21.01
N HIS A 246 10.96 -21.74 21.40
CA HIS A 246 9.78 -21.12 20.80
C HIS A 246 9.99 -20.80 19.31
N LEU A 247 11.14 -20.23 18.95
CA LEU A 247 11.48 -19.93 17.55
C LEU A 247 11.62 -21.20 16.71
N GLN A 248 12.21 -22.26 17.26
CA GLN A 248 12.32 -23.55 16.57
C GLN A 248 10.95 -24.16 16.23
N ARG A 249 9.95 -24.05 17.11
CA ARG A 249 8.58 -24.51 16.82
C ARG A 249 7.94 -23.78 15.64
N HIS A 250 8.09 -22.47 15.57
CA HIS A 250 7.61 -21.69 14.42
C HIS A 250 8.34 -22.10 13.13
N PHE A 251 9.66 -22.31 13.19
CA PHE A 251 10.42 -22.73 12.02
C PHE A 251 10.03 -24.14 11.53
N SER A 252 9.74 -25.08 12.44
CA SER A 252 9.24 -26.41 12.07
C SER A 252 7.91 -26.37 11.30
N ALA A 253 7.04 -25.39 11.59
CA ALA A 253 5.82 -25.18 10.81
C ALA A 253 6.15 -24.80 9.35
N ILE A 254 7.17 -23.96 9.13
CA ILE A 254 7.67 -23.62 7.79
C ILE A 254 8.17 -24.87 7.07
N VAL A 255 9.00 -25.69 7.74
CA VAL A 255 9.57 -26.92 7.16
C VAL A 255 8.47 -27.90 6.74
N SER A 256 7.48 -28.15 7.60
CA SER A 256 6.38 -29.07 7.29
C SER A 256 5.51 -28.59 6.12
N ASN A 257 5.27 -27.28 6.02
CA ASN A 257 4.56 -26.69 4.88
C ASN A 257 5.40 -26.77 3.60
N TRP A 258 6.71 -26.57 3.69
CA TRP A 258 7.63 -26.67 2.55
C TRP A 258 7.56 -28.05 1.88
N GLY A 259 7.51 -29.13 2.67
CA GLY A 259 7.31 -30.48 2.15
C GLY A 259 6.02 -30.65 1.32
N ARG A 260 4.90 -30.09 1.80
CA ARG A 260 3.61 -30.09 1.06
C ARG A 260 3.68 -29.24 -0.21
N PHE A 261 4.34 -28.09 -0.14
CA PHE A 261 4.54 -27.18 -1.26
C PHE A 261 5.35 -27.84 -2.39
N MET A 262 6.51 -28.42 -2.06
CA MET A 262 7.37 -29.13 -3.03
C MET A 262 6.61 -30.26 -3.75
N ASN A 263 5.84 -31.06 -3.01
CA ASN A 263 5.06 -32.16 -3.61
C ASN A 263 3.95 -31.66 -4.54
N ALA A 264 3.26 -30.60 -4.16
CA ALA A 264 2.22 -29.99 -4.99
C ALA A 264 2.81 -29.37 -6.26
N GLU A 265 3.93 -28.67 -6.15
CA GLU A 265 4.65 -28.07 -7.27
C GLU A 265 5.19 -29.13 -8.23
N ARG A 266 5.79 -30.21 -7.71
CA ARG A 266 6.24 -31.35 -8.53
C ARG A 266 5.09 -31.96 -9.33
N ASN A 267 3.95 -32.22 -8.70
CA ASN A 267 2.80 -32.83 -9.37
C ASN A 267 2.20 -31.92 -10.45
N LEU A 268 2.11 -30.60 -10.18
CA LEU A 268 1.71 -29.62 -11.19
C LEU A 268 2.74 -29.54 -12.33
N GLY A 269 4.03 -29.61 -12.00
CA GLY A 269 5.14 -29.60 -12.94
C GLY A 269 5.08 -30.78 -13.92
N PHE A 270 4.80 -32.00 -13.44
CA PHE A 270 4.62 -33.17 -14.31
C PHE A 270 3.51 -32.95 -15.35
N PHE A 271 2.35 -32.45 -14.92
CA PHE A 271 1.24 -32.19 -15.84
C PHE A 271 1.57 -31.05 -16.83
N THR A 272 1.97 -29.88 -16.33
CA THR A 272 2.20 -28.69 -17.15
C THR A 272 3.34 -28.88 -18.14
N THR A 273 4.44 -29.53 -17.73
CA THR A 273 5.57 -29.85 -18.62
C THR A 273 5.16 -30.85 -19.69
N GLY A 274 4.47 -31.93 -19.31
CA GLY A 274 3.97 -32.93 -20.26
C GLY A 274 3.01 -32.32 -21.28
N TYR A 275 2.04 -31.53 -20.80
CA TYR A 275 1.09 -30.80 -21.62
C TYR A 275 1.78 -29.87 -22.62
N MET A 276 2.75 -29.06 -22.19
CA MET A 276 3.49 -28.17 -23.09
C MET A 276 4.27 -28.93 -24.17
N ARG A 277 4.87 -30.08 -23.83
CA ARG A 277 5.59 -30.92 -24.79
C ARG A 277 4.66 -31.53 -25.84
N VAL A 278 3.50 -32.02 -25.42
CA VAL A 278 2.49 -32.57 -26.35
C VAL A 278 1.90 -31.46 -27.22
N SER A 279 1.61 -30.28 -26.66
CA SER A 279 1.06 -29.13 -27.40
C SER A 279 1.90 -28.75 -28.64
N GLN A 280 3.23 -28.87 -28.53
CA GLN A 280 4.15 -28.51 -29.62
C GLN A 280 4.04 -29.42 -30.85
N ILE A 281 3.59 -30.67 -30.70
CA ILE A 281 3.49 -31.65 -31.80
C ILE A 281 2.07 -31.83 -32.34
N VAL A 282 1.05 -31.51 -31.55
CA VAL A 282 -0.37 -31.54 -31.97
C VAL A 282 -0.63 -30.90 -33.34
N PRO A 283 -0.17 -29.67 -33.65
CA PRO A 283 -0.44 -29.07 -34.98
C PRO A 283 0.22 -29.84 -36.12
N VAL A 284 1.38 -30.47 -35.87
CA VAL A 284 2.09 -31.26 -36.88
C VAL A 284 1.30 -32.53 -37.21
N PHE A 285 0.80 -33.24 -36.20
CA PHE A 285 -0.05 -34.42 -36.44
C PHE A 285 -1.38 -34.06 -37.08
N ALA A 286 -1.98 -32.94 -36.69
CA ALA A 286 -3.23 -32.47 -37.26
C ALA A 286 -3.09 -32.12 -38.76
N ALA A 287 -1.97 -31.50 -39.14
CA ALA A 287 -1.67 -31.15 -40.53
C ALA A 287 -0.99 -32.27 -41.33
N LEU A 288 -0.65 -33.41 -40.70
CA LEU A 288 0.10 -34.50 -41.34
C LEU A 288 -0.61 -35.07 -42.58
N PRO A 289 -1.94 -35.33 -42.59
CA PRO A 289 -2.62 -35.80 -43.80
C PRO A 289 -2.50 -34.81 -44.97
N ALA A 290 -2.58 -33.51 -44.70
CA ALA A 290 -2.46 -32.45 -45.70
C ALA A 290 -1.02 -32.31 -46.23
N PHE A 291 -0.03 -32.55 -45.37
CA PHE A 291 1.37 -32.62 -45.78
C PHE A 291 1.65 -33.86 -46.65
N LEU A 292 1.17 -35.04 -46.25
CA LEU A 292 1.36 -36.29 -47.00
C LEU A 292 0.64 -36.28 -48.36
N SER A 293 -0.48 -35.56 -48.47
CA SER A 293 -1.19 -35.35 -49.75
C SER A 293 -0.53 -34.28 -50.65
N LYS A 294 0.61 -33.70 -50.22
CA LYS A 294 1.32 -32.61 -50.91
C LYS A 294 0.51 -31.33 -51.09
N THR A 295 -0.58 -31.15 -50.34
CA THR A 295 -1.37 -29.91 -50.33
C THR A 295 -0.70 -28.80 -49.51
N VAL A 296 0.13 -29.18 -48.53
CA VAL A 296 0.89 -28.28 -47.66
C VAL A 296 2.37 -28.60 -47.80
N THR A 297 3.20 -27.57 -48.01
CA THR A 297 4.67 -27.70 -48.10
C THR A 297 5.32 -27.88 -46.72
N LEU A 298 6.62 -28.20 -46.68
CA LEU A 298 7.36 -28.25 -45.42
C LEU A 298 7.31 -26.89 -44.70
N GLY A 299 7.45 -25.79 -45.44
CA GLY A 299 7.26 -24.44 -44.93
C GLY A 299 5.86 -24.20 -44.41
N GLY A 300 4.82 -24.64 -45.13
CA GLY A 300 3.43 -24.52 -44.67
C GLY A 300 3.18 -25.25 -43.35
N LEU A 301 3.78 -26.44 -43.17
CA LEU A 301 3.71 -27.19 -41.91
C LEU A 301 4.35 -26.44 -40.75
N MET A 302 5.51 -25.80 -40.98
CA MET A 302 6.19 -24.98 -39.97
C MET A 302 5.42 -23.70 -39.65
N GLN A 303 4.80 -23.09 -40.66
CA GLN A 303 3.91 -21.94 -40.48
C GLN A 303 2.71 -22.28 -39.61
N ILE A 304 2.04 -23.41 -39.88
CA ILE A 304 0.93 -23.93 -39.06
C ILE A 304 1.37 -24.13 -37.62
N ARG A 305 2.54 -24.77 -37.40
CA ARG A 305 3.09 -24.97 -36.06
C ARG A 305 3.30 -23.64 -35.32
N GLY A 306 3.88 -22.64 -35.98
CA GLY A 306 4.08 -21.31 -35.41
C GLY A 306 2.77 -20.59 -35.09
N ALA A 307 1.81 -20.59 -36.03
CA ALA A 307 0.51 -19.94 -35.86
C ALA A 307 -0.31 -20.58 -34.73
N PHE A 308 -0.28 -21.92 -34.65
CA PHE A 308 -0.91 -22.66 -33.56
C PHE A 308 -0.32 -22.29 -32.19
N ALA A 309 1.01 -22.19 -32.08
CA ALA A 309 1.67 -21.81 -30.84
C ALA A 309 1.28 -20.39 -30.38
N GLN A 310 1.18 -19.44 -31.31
CA GLN A 310 0.75 -18.06 -31.01
C GLN A 310 -0.71 -18.00 -30.57
N LEU A 311 -1.60 -18.74 -31.24
CA LEU A 311 -3.00 -18.86 -30.88
C LEU A 311 -3.18 -19.52 -29.50
N HIS A 312 -2.51 -20.64 -29.26
CA HIS A 312 -2.49 -21.36 -27.98
C HIS A 312 -2.00 -20.46 -26.84
N GLY A 313 -0.91 -19.71 -27.05
CA GLY A 313 -0.39 -18.75 -26.09
C GLY A 313 -1.35 -17.59 -25.80
N ALA A 314 -2.06 -17.09 -26.81
CA ALA A 314 -3.06 -16.03 -26.65
C ALA A 314 -4.27 -16.52 -25.81
N LEU A 315 -4.81 -17.69 -26.13
CA LEU A 315 -5.90 -18.32 -25.38
C LEU A 315 -5.50 -18.64 -23.95
N SER A 316 -4.24 -19.05 -23.75
CA SER A 316 -3.73 -19.42 -22.44
C SER A 316 -3.49 -18.21 -21.51
N TRP A 317 -3.43 -16.99 -22.04
CA TRP A 317 -3.09 -15.78 -21.26
C TRP A 317 -4.04 -15.57 -20.06
N PHE A 318 -5.35 -15.71 -20.24
CA PHE A 318 -6.34 -15.53 -19.18
C PHE A 318 -6.09 -16.45 -17.98
N ILE A 319 -5.64 -17.67 -18.24
CA ILE A 319 -5.37 -18.69 -17.22
C ILE A 319 -4.16 -18.27 -16.39
N HIS A 320 -3.09 -17.85 -17.07
CA HIS A 320 -1.84 -17.45 -16.43
C HIS A 320 -2.01 -16.14 -15.64
N LYS A 321 -2.90 -15.24 -16.09
CA LYS A 321 -3.15 -13.94 -15.48
C LYS A 321 -4.26 -13.92 -14.44
N TYR A 322 -4.93 -15.05 -14.20
CA TYR A 322 -6.00 -15.17 -13.20
C TYR A 322 -5.59 -14.63 -11.81
N LYS A 323 -4.38 -14.98 -11.35
CA LYS A 323 -3.86 -14.49 -10.05
C LYS A 323 -3.73 -12.97 -10.03
N GLU A 324 -3.29 -12.36 -11.13
CA GLU A 324 -3.15 -10.91 -11.24
C GLU A 324 -4.50 -10.20 -11.21
N PHE A 325 -5.54 -10.77 -11.85
CA PHE A 325 -6.91 -10.25 -11.75
C PHE A 325 -7.44 -10.28 -10.31
N VAL A 326 -7.17 -11.36 -9.56
CA VAL A 326 -7.56 -11.47 -8.15
C VAL A 326 -6.84 -10.41 -7.31
N ILE A 327 -5.54 -10.21 -7.54
CA ILE A 327 -4.74 -9.19 -6.85
C ILE A 327 -5.29 -7.78 -7.14
N LEU A 328 -5.53 -7.47 -8.42
CA LEU A 328 -6.10 -6.18 -8.84
C LEU A 328 -7.46 -5.92 -8.19
N SER A 329 -8.35 -6.90 -8.22
CA SER A 329 -9.69 -6.78 -7.61
C SER A 329 -9.60 -6.53 -6.10
N ALA A 330 -8.72 -7.26 -5.41
CA ALA A 330 -8.54 -7.14 -3.97
C ALA A 330 -7.89 -5.80 -3.58
N SER A 331 -6.84 -5.34 -4.27
CA SER A 331 -6.21 -4.05 -3.99
C SER A 331 -7.16 -2.88 -4.29
N MET A 332 -7.89 -2.94 -5.40
CA MET A 332 -8.90 -1.95 -5.76
C MET A 332 -10.01 -1.83 -4.69
N ALA A 333 -10.52 -2.96 -4.19
CA ALA A 333 -11.53 -2.96 -3.13
C ALA A 333 -11.02 -2.32 -1.84
N ARG A 334 -9.77 -2.63 -1.43
CA ARG A 334 -9.14 -2.10 -0.22
C ARG A 334 -8.83 -0.60 -0.33
N LEU A 335 -8.37 -0.14 -1.48
CA LEU A 335 -8.14 1.29 -1.74
C LEU A 335 -9.45 2.08 -1.77
N SER A 336 -10.50 1.55 -2.40
CA SER A 336 -11.82 2.18 -2.39
C SER A 336 -12.35 2.32 -0.97
N GLN A 337 -12.29 1.25 -0.17
CA GLN A 337 -12.71 1.28 1.24
C GLN A 337 -11.90 2.31 2.05
N PHE A 338 -10.58 2.36 1.85
CA PHE A 338 -9.71 3.33 2.53
C PHE A 338 -10.06 4.77 2.17
N LYS A 339 -10.31 5.07 0.89
CA LYS A 339 -10.72 6.40 0.42
C LYS A 339 -12.08 6.83 0.96
N ASP A 340 -13.05 5.91 1.01
CA ASP A 340 -14.38 6.17 1.58
C ASP A 340 -14.30 6.47 3.08
N GLU A 341 -13.44 5.75 3.81
CA GLU A 341 -13.22 5.95 5.24
C GLU A 341 -12.55 7.30 5.56
N ILE A 342 -11.57 7.71 4.74
CA ILE A 342 -10.97 9.05 4.82
C ILE A 342 -12.06 10.11 4.64
N LYS A 343 -12.85 10.02 3.57
CA LYS A 343 -13.92 11.00 3.28
C LYS A 343 -14.94 11.09 4.41
N ARG A 344 -15.35 9.95 4.97
CA ARG A 344 -16.28 9.90 6.11
C ARG A 344 -15.76 10.73 7.29
N HIS A 345 -14.55 10.42 7.76
CA HIS A 345 -13.99 11.10 8.94
C HIS A 345 -13.61 12.56 8.71
N GLN A 346 -13.31 12.94 7.46
CA GLN A 346 -13.14 14.33 7.07
C GLN A 346 -14.44 15.15 7.09
N SER A 347 -15.58 14.50 6.86
CA SER A 347 -16.91 15.14 6.85
C SER A 347 -17.50 15.30 8.26
N GLU A 348 -17.10 14.46 9.21
CA GLU A 348 -17.54 14.49 10.61
C GLU A 348 -16.81 15.56 11.45
N GLN A 349 -15.97 16.42 10.85
CA GLN A 349 -15.32 17.51 11.58
C GLN A 349 -16.28 18.69 11.77
N VAL A 350 -16.64 18.95 13.03
CA VAL A 350 -17.26 20.20 13.46
C VAL A 350 -16.16 21.02 14.14
N ASP A 351 -15.83 22.18 13.59
CA ASP A 351 -14.96 23.14 14.26
C ASP A 351 -15.75 23.82 15.38
N ALA A 352 -15.16 23.91 16.56
CA ALA A 352 -15.79 24.59 17.68
C ALA A 352 -15.92 26.09 17.39
N PRO A 353 -17.02 26.74 17.83
CA PRO A 353 -17.11 28.19 17.82
C PRO A 353 -15.94 28.79 18.62
N VAL A 354 -15.43 29.92 18.14
CA VAL A 354 -14.34 30.67 18.78
C VAL A 354 -14.94 31.80 19.62
N GLY A 355 -14.40 32.04 20.81
CA GLY A 355 -14.75 33.21 21.60
C GLY A 355 -13.69 33.62 22.61
N GLN A 356 -14.06 34.54 23.51
CA GLN A 356 -13.11 35.18 24.43
C GLN A 356 -12.61 34.25 25.53
N ASP A 357 -13.40 33.27 25.95
CA ASP A 357 -13.06 32.30 26.98
C ASP A 357 -13.22 30.86 26.45
N LEU A 358 -12.49 29.93 27.07
CA LEU A 358 -12.73 28.51 26.88
C LEU A 358 -13.99 28.12 27.68
N ARG A 359 -15.05 27.75 26.98
CA ARG A 359 -16.33 27.39 27.59
C ARG A 359 -16.71 25.96 27.24
N ILE A 360 -17.16 25.21 28.22
CA ILE A 360 -17.62 23.83 28.10
C ILE A 360 -19.06 23.82 28.61
N ASP A 361 -20.03 23.50 27.75
CA ASP A 361 -21.46 23.52 28.07
C ASP A 361 -22.04 22.10 27.94
N LEU A 362 -22.31 21.47 29.10
CA LEU A 362 -22.92 20.13 29.22
C LEU A 362 -22.21 19.05 28.38
N LEU A 363 -20.88 19.09 28.34
CA LEU A 363 -20.10 18.21 27.50
C LEU A 363 -20.00 16.80 28.12
N SER A 364 -20.41 15.79 27.37
CA SER A 364 -20.37 14.38 27.78
C SER A 364 -19.50 13.59 26.81
N PHE A 365 -18.63 12.72 27.33
CA PHE A 365 -17.74 11.91 26.49
C PHE A 365 -18.04 10.43 26.63
N THR A 366 -17.88 9.72 25.51
CA THR A 366 -17.89 8.26 25.50
C THR A 366 -16.58 7.73 24.95
N THR A 367 -16.27 6.49 25.29
CA THR A 367 -15.26 5.70 24.58
C THR A 367 -15.73 5.41 23.15
N PRO A 368 -14.85 4.98 22.24
CA PRO A 368 -15.25 4.54 20.90
C PRO A 368 -16.20 3.33 20.94
N GLN A 369 -16.21 2.57 22.04
CA GLN A 369 -17.12 1.46 22.30
C GLN A 369 -18.47 1.90 22.91
N GLY A 370 -18.66 3.20 23.13
CA GLY A 370 -19.90 3.78 23.66
C GLY A 370 -20.04 3.77 25.19
N SER A 371 -18.99 3.38 25.94
CA SER A 371 -19.03 3.50 27.40
C SER A 371 -18.82 4.94 27.86
N PRO A 372 -19.60 5.46 28.82
CA PRO A 372 -19.48 6.84 29.28
C PRO A 372 -18.18 7.05 30.09
N LEU A 373 -17.62 8.26 30.01
CA LEU A 373 -16.43 8.69 30.77
C LEU A 373 -16.77 9.85 31.73
N LEU A 374 -16.95 11.06 31.20
CA LEU A 374 -17.51 12.20 31.93
C LEU A 374 -18.87 12.55 31.35
N GLN A 375 -19.75 13.08 32.20
CA GLN A 375 -21.09 13.49 31.81
C GLN A 375 -21.35 14.92 32.26
N ASN A 376 -22.00 15.69 31.38
CA ASN A 376 -22.50 17.04 31.63
C ASN A 376 -21.43 17.98 32.23
N VAL A 377 -20.21 17.93 31.73
CA VAL A 377 -19.14 18.82 32.16
C VAL A 377 -19.52 20.25 31.81
N ASP A 378 -19.54 21.13 32.81
CA ASP A 378 -19.82 22.55 32.68
C ASP A 378 -18.68 23.34 33.36
N LEU A 379 -17.88 24.02 32.54
CA LEU A 379 -16.66 24.69 32.98
C LEU A 379 -16.37 25.92 32.11
N ARG A 380 -15.79 26.95 32.73
CA ARG A 380 -15.28 28.15 32.06
C ARG A 380 -13.86 28.43 32.51
N CYS A 381 -12.93 28.57 31.57
CA CYS A 381 -11.58 29.03 31.83
C CYS A 381 -11.36 30.39 31.14
N GLU A 382 -11.06 31.41 31.95
CA GLU A 382 -10.82 32.78 31.47
C GLU A 382 -9.51 32.86 30.67
N ALA A 383 -9.49 33.69 29.63
CA ALA A 383 -8.26 33.95 28.86
C ALA A 383 -7.12 34.47 29.76
N GLY A 384 -5.91 33.94 29.57
CA GLY A 384 -4.71 34.25 30.36
C GLY A 384 -4.67 33.58 31.73
N SER A 385 -5.69 32.82 32.12
CA SER A 385 -5.70 32.09 33.40
C SER A 385 -4.95 30.75 33.31
N TRP A 386 -4.47 30.27 34.46
CA TRP A 386 -3.88 28.94 34.60
C TRP A 386 -4.85 28.05 35.37
N SER A 387 -5.44 27.07 34.70
CA SER A 387 -6.45 26.17 35.24
C SER A 387 -5.90 24.75 35.37
N LYS A 388 -6.01 24.16 36.56
CA LYS A 388 -5.66 22.76 36.83
C LYS A 388 -6.92 21.90 36.89
N PHE A 389 -6.91 20.77 36.17
CA PHE A 389 -7.94 19.74 36.21
C PHE A 389 -7.43 18.51 36.97
N SER A 390 -8.11 18.19 38.06
CA SER A 390 -7.84 17.05 38.94
C SER A 390 -8.92 15.97 38.79
N GLY A 391 -8.63 14.75 39.24
CA GLY A 391 -9.61 13.66 39.27
C GLY A 391 -8.95 12.29 39.25
N ARG A 392 -9.74 11.24 39.53
CA ARG A 392 -9.27 9.84 39.58
C ARG A 392 -8.63 9.40 38.25
N SER A 393 -7.74 8.41 38.29
CA SER A 393 -7.18 7.82 37.06
C SER A 393 -8.27 7.12 36.25
N GLY A 394 -8.21 7.21 34.91
CA GLY A 394 -9.19 6.60 34.01
C GLY A 394 -10.54 7.33 33.89
N LEU A 395 -10.70 8.50 34.51
CA LEU A 395 -11.93 9.29 34.51
C LEU A 395 -12.23 10.00 33.16
N GLY A 396 -11.28 10.02 32.22
CA GLY A 396 -11.43 10.70 30.92
C GLY A 396 -10.77 12.07 30.81
N LYS A 397 -9.89 12.45 31.75
CA LYS A 397 -9.19 13.76 31.76
C LYS A 397 -8.43 14.03 30.45
N SER A 398 -7.59 13.08 29.99
CA SER A 398 -6.88 13.20 28.72
C SER A 398 -7.83 13.23 27.51
N THR A 399 -8.99 12.56 27.60
CA THR A 399 -10.04 12.60 26.58
C THR A 399 -10.67 14.00 26.47
N LEU A 400 -10.89 14.68 27.59
CA LEU A 400 -11.34 16.07 27.62
C LEU A 400 -10.35 16.98 26.86
N LEU A 401 -9.05 16.94 27.19
CA LEU A 401 -8.05 17.77 26.48
C LEU A 401 -7.98 17.46 24.98
N ARG A 402 -8.09 16.18 24.61
CA ARG A 402 -8.15 15.77 23.19
C ARG A 402 -9.40 16.33 22.50
N THR A 403 -10.54 16.38 23.19
CA THR A 403 -11.78 16.95 22.63
C THR A 403 -11.64 18.46 22.42
N LEU A 404 -11.11 19.17 23.40
CA LEU A 404 -10.84 20.63 23.33
C LEU A 404 -9.81 21.01 22.26
N ASN A 405 -9.04 20.04 21.76
CA ASN A 405 -8.14 20.23 20.63
C ASN A 405 -8.74 19.69 19.31
N GLY A 406 -10.00 19.26 19.27
CA GLY A 406 -10.68 18.73 18.08
C GLY A 406 -10.22 17.34 17.63
N LEU A 407 -9.56 16.58 18.52
CA LEU A 407 -9.04 15.24 18.24
C LEU A 407 -10.08 14.16 18.53
N TRP A 408 -10.81 14.26 19.63
CA TRP A 408 -11.78 13.23 20.05
C TRP A 408 -13.18 13.52 19.49
N PRO A 409 -13.77 12.61 18.68
CA PRO A 409 -15.05 12.87 18.02
C PRO A 409 -16.27 12.34 18.79
N TYR A 410 -16.09 11.53 19.84
CA TYR A 410 -17.19 10.87 20.55
C TYR A 410 -17.62 11.68 21.78
N TYR A 411 -18.40 12.73 21.51
CA TYR A 411 -18.95 13.59 22.55
C TYR A 411 -20.33 14.12 22.17
N ASP A 412 -21.13 14.43 23.19
CA ASP A 412 -22.38 15.18 23.10
C ASP A 412 -22.22 16.50 23.87
N GLY A 413 -22.92 17.55 23.44
CA GLY A 413 -22.83 18.89 24.03
C GLY A 413 -22.07 19.88 23.15
N CYS A 414 -21.78 21.06 23.69
CA CYS A 414 -21.11 22.14 22.97
C CYS A 414 -19.90 22.63 23.77
N TRP A 415 -18.89 23.10 23.05
CA TRP A 415 -17.76 23.79 23.65
C TRP A 415 -17.28 24.89 22.71
N GLN A 416 -16.68 25.92 23.30
CA GLN A 416 -16.13 27.08 22.61
C GLN A 416 -14.63 27.12 22.81
N SER A 417 -13.87 27.22 21.73
CA SER A 417 -12.41 27.38 21.78
C SER A 417 -12.02 28.84 22.02
N LEU A 418 -10.82 29.03 22.55
CA LEU A 418 -10.16 30.33 22.58
C LEU A 418 -9.65 30.71 21.19
N GLU A 419 -9.63 32.01 20.92
CA GLU A 419 -9.04 32.56 19.71
C GLU A 419 -7.50 32.45 19.74
N GLY A 420 -6.88 32.16 18.60
CA GLY A 420 -5.42 32.03 18.49
C GLY A 420 -4.91 30.61 18.32
N ARG A 421 -3.60 30.42 18.55
CA ARG A 421 -2.90 29.15 18.36
C ARG A 421 -2.91 28.34 19.65
N SER A 422 -3.38 27.09 19.56
CA SER A 422 -3.26 26.14 20.65
C SER A 422 -2.11 25.16 20.44
N LEU A 423 -1.50 24.73 21.55
CA LEU A 423 -0.52 23.63 21.58
C LEU A 423 -0.88 22.66 22.70
N LEU A 424 -0.88 21.37 22.39
CA LEU A 424 -1.06 20.29 23.37
C LEU A 424 0.28 19.59 23.59
N LEU A 425 0.74 19.55 24.84
CA LEU A 425 1.88 18.75 25.27
C LEU A 425 1.37 17.43 25.89
N PRO A 426 1.48 16.29 25.17
CA PRO A 426 1.06 15.00 25.70
C PRO A 426 2.07 14.42 26.69
N GLN A 427 1.62 13.48 27.52
CA GLN A 427 2.46 12.75 28.47
C GLN A 427 3.67 12.09 27.79
N GLN A 428 3.44 11.48 26.61
CA GLN A 428 4.48 10.93 25.75
C GLN A 428 4.66 11.84 24.52
N SER A 429 5.74 12.61 24.53
CA SER A 429 6.04 13.53 23.44
C SER A 429 6.61 12.84 22.20
N TYR A 430 6.01 13.09 21.04
CA TYR A 430 6.52 12.63 19.75
C TYR A 430 7.74 13.45 19.35
N LEU A 431 8.89 12.79 19.12
CA LEU A 431 10.11 13.47 18.67
C LEU A 431 10.26 13.49 17.16
N GLY A 432 9.73 12.49 16.45
CA GLY A 432 9.81 12.40 15.00
C GLY A 432 11.20 12.08 14.48
N GLN A 433 11.38 12.21 13.17
CA GLN A 433 12.66 12.01 12.49
C GLN A 433 13.19 13.35 12.00
N GLY A 434 14.47 13.62 12.19
CA GLY A 434 15.11 14.86 11.76
C GLY A 434 16.26 15.30 12.66
N THR A 435 16.73 16.51 12.39
CA THR A 435 17.72 17.22 13.20
C THR A 435 17.11 17.67 14.53
N LEU A 436 17.92 17.90 15.56
CA LEU A 436 17.41 18.43 16.83
C LEU A 436 16.70 19.79 16.63
N ALA A 437 17.17 20.62 15.70
CA ALA A 437 16.51 21.88 15.33
C ALA A 437 15.09 21.65 14.79
N GLU A 438 14.90 20.69 13.88
CA GLU A 438 13.57 20.31 13.36
C GLU A 438 12.66 19.78 14.47
N ILE A 439 13.22 18.99 15.39
CA ILE A 439 12.49 18.44 16.54
C ILE A 439 12.00 19.55 17.47
N LEU A 440 12.83 20.55 17.75
CA LEU A 440 12.48 21.68 18.61
C LEU A 440 11.47 22.63 17.98
N CYS A 441 11.47 22.76 16.65
CA CYS A 441 10.57 23.66 15.93
C CYS A 441 9.23 23.01 15.53
N TYR A 442 9.13 21.67 15.60
CA TYR A 442 7.89 20.95 15.31
C TYR A 442 6.71 21.52 16.13
N PRO A 443 5.55 21.84 15.49
CA PRO A 443 5.08 21.39 14.18
C PRO A 443 5.46 22.27 12.98
N HIS A 444 6.29 23.29 13.17
CA HIS A 444 6.71 24.22 12.12
C HIS A 444 8.13 23.91 11.62
N PRO A 445 8.47 24.28 10.38
CA PRO A 445 9.86 24.20 9.93
C PRO A 445 10.75 25.08 10.83
N PRO A 446 12.06 24.77 10.95
CA PRO A 446 13.00 25.55 11.74
C PRO A 446 13.20 26.93 11.11
N LEU A 447 12.34 27.87 11.49
CA LEU A 447 12.41 29.29 11.14
C LEU A 447 13.09 30.13 12.23
N ALA A 448 13.37 29.52 13.39
CA ALA A 448 14.00 30.17 14.52
C ALA A 448 15.52 30.30 14.31
N ASP A 449 16.09 31.39 14.82
CA ASP A 449 17.54 31.57 14.89
C ASP A 449 18.16 30.45 15.74
N SER A 450 19.26 29.87 15.26
CA SER A 450 20.02 28.84 15.97
C SER A 450 20.42 29.29 17.37
N GLU A 451 20.67 30.58 17.57
CA GLU A 451 20.99 31.14 18.89
C GLU A 451 19.78 31.11 19.84
N MET A 452 18.57 31.40 19.34
CA MET A 452 17.34 31.27 20.12
C MET A 452 17.11 29.80 20.54
N LEU A 453 17.40 28.84 19.66
CA LEU A 453 17.28 27.41 19.97
C LEU A 453 18.26 26.99 21.07
N ARG A 454 19.51 27.47 21.02
CA ARG A 454 20.53 27.24 22.06
C ARG A 454 20.10 27.79 23.41
N GLN A 455 19.67 29.04 23.45
CA GLN A 455 19.18 29.69 24.67
C GLN A 455 17.96 28.99 25.24
N THR A 456 17.06 28.50 24.38
CA THR A 456 15.90 27.72 24.83
C THR A 456 16.33 26.39 25.45
N LEU A 457 17.27 25.66 24.82
CA LEU A 457 17.83 24.43 25.38
C LEU A 457 18.49 24.66 26.73
N ASP A 458 19.26 25.74 26.87
CA ASP A 458 19.86 26.13 28.15
C ASP A 458 18.79 26.41 29.21
N SER A 459 17.74 27.14 28.86
CA SER A 459 16.65 27.52 29.79
C SER A 459 15.85 26.32 30.29
N VAL A 460 15.69 25.26 29.48
CA VAL A 460 14.98 24.04 29.88
C VAL A 460 15.90 22.99 30.52
N GLY A 461 17.19 23.28 30.74
CA GLY A 461 18.16 22.38 31.35
C GLY A 461 18.68 21.29 30.42
N LEU A 462 18.73 21.55 29.11
CA LEU A 462 19.26 20.67 28.06
C LEU A 462 20.55 21.23 27.43
N SER A 463 21.36 21.97 28.20
CA SER A 463 22.60 22.61 27.73
C SER A 463 23.58 21.69 27.03
N ALA A 464 23.64 20.40 27.40
CA ALA A 464 24.50 19.42 26.76
C ALA A 464 24.20 19.22 25.25
N TRP A 465 23.00 19.59 24.81
CA TRP A 465 22.52 19.41 23.44
C TRP A 465 22.59 20.67 22.58
N ARG A 466 23.00 21.80 23.17
CA ARG A 466 22.99 23.13 22.52
C ARG A 466 23.83 23.21 21.24
N ASP A 467 24.95 22.50 21.20
CA ASP A 467 25.88 22.53 20.06
C ASP A 467 25.62 21.39 19.06
N ARG A 468 24.55 20.60 19.25
CA ARG A 468 24.20 19.41 18.46
C ARG A 468 22.90 19.58 17.66
N LEU A 469 22.55 20.82 17.32
CA LEU A 469 21.29 21.17 16.66
C LEU A 469 21.10 20.47 15.31
N ASP A 470 22.18 20.29 14.54
CA ASP A 470 22.14 19.73 13.18
C ASP A 470 22.31 18.20 13.15
N GLU A 471 22.51 17.56 14.30
CA GLU A 471 22.67 16.12 14.35
C GLU A 471 21.36 15.39 14.09
N GLN A 472 21.43 14.24 13.39
CA GLN A 472 20.31 13.35 13.20
C GLN A 472 20.57 12.04 13.94
N LEU A 473 19.91 11.87 15.08
CA LEU A 473 20.01 10.68 15.92
C LEU A 473 18.64 9.99 16.04
N ASN A 474 18.63 8.77 16.57
CA ASN A 474 17.39 8.17 17.04
C ASN A 474 17.04 8.76 18.41
N TRP A 475 16.43 9.94 18.39
CA TRP A 475 16.15 10.73 19.59
C TRP A 475 15.23 10.00 20.58
N ASP A 476 14.37 9.10 20.10
CA ASP A 476 13.55 8.21 20.93
C ASP A 476 14.35 7.14 21.69
N ARG A 477 15.63 6.93 21.37
CA ARG A 477 16.53 6.07 22.16
C ARG A 477 17.54 6.88 22.97
N VAL A 478 17.85 8.09 22.51
CA VAL A 478 18.86 8.96 23.11
C VAL A 478 18.29 9.73 24.30
N PHE A 479 17.13 10.35 24.17
CA PHE A 479 16.53 11.12 25.26
C PHE A 479 15.82 10.22 26.27
N SER A 480 16.16 10.41 27.54
CA SER A 480 15.42 9.89 28.68
C SER A 480 14.00 10.49 28.77
N GLY A 481 13.10 9.85 29.51
CA GLY A 481 11.71 10.31 29.64
C GLY A 481 11.57 11.77 30.13
N GLY A 482 12.42 12.20 31.06
CA GLY A 482 12.46 13.58 31.55
C GLY A 482 13.02 14.57 30.51
N GLU A 483 14.05 14.19 29.76
CA GLU A 483 14.56 15.03 28.67
C GLU A 483 13.53 15.22 27.55
N ARG A 484 12.73 14.19 27.22
CA ARG A 484 11.64 14.33 26.24
C ARG A 484 10.59 15.34 26.68
N GLN A 485 10.27 15.37 27.98
CA GLN A 485 9.36 16.38 28.54
C GLN A 485 9.98 17.78 28.46
N ARG A 486 11.28 17.93 28.78
CA ARG A 486 11.99 19.21 28.61
C ARG A 486 11.99 19.69 27.14
N VAL A 487 12.17 18.80 26.17
CA VAL A 487 12.03 19.11 24.73
C VAL A 487 10.61 19.59 24.41
N ALA A 488 9.57 18.99 25.00
CA ALA A 488 8.19 19.42 24.83
C ALA A 488 7.96 20.86 25.33
N PHE A 489 8.53 21.21 26.48
CA PHE A 489 8.49 22.58 26.99
C PHE A 489 9.30 23.55 26.13
N ALA A 490 10.47 23.14 25.63
CA ALA A 490 11.24 23.95 24.68
C ALA A 490 10.41 24.29 23.43
N ARG A 491 9.66 23.32 22.88
CA ARG A 491 8.72 23.55 21.76
C ARG A 491 7.67 24.60 22.10
N ALA A 492 7.09 24.55 23.30
CA ALA A 492 6.10 25.54 23.71
C ALA A 492 6.70 26.96 23.79
N LEU A 493 7.93 27.09 24.31
CA LEU A 493 8.64 28.37 24.39
C LEU A 493 9.00 28.94 23.02
N ILE A 494 9.34 28.07 22.06
CA ILE A 494 9.64 28.46 20.68
C ILE A 494 8.36 28.82 19.91
N ALA A 495 7.32 27.99 20.02
CA ALA A 495 6.06 28.16 19.29
C ALA A 495 5.23 29.34 19.80
N LYS A 496 5.37 29.71 21.08
CA LYS A 496 4.64 30.79 21.76
C LYS A 496 3.12 30.74 21.51
N PRO A 497 2.43 29.66 21.91
CA PRO A 497 1.00 29.51 21.70
C PRO A 497 0.18 30.45 22.60
N ASP A 498 -1.02 30.82 22.16
CA ASP A 498 -1.98 31.60 22.93
C ASP A 498 -2.68 30.73 24.00
N THR A 499 -2.83 29.44 23.71
CA THR A 499 -3.37 28.43 24.65
C THR A 499 -2.46 27.19 24.72
N LEU A 500 -2.07 26.79 25.93
CA LEU A 500 -1.22 25.62 26.18
C LEU A 500 -1.98 24.59 27.01
N TYR A 501 -2.18 23.40 26.43
CA TYR A 501 -2.77 22.26 27.10
C TYR A 501 -1.65 21.31 27.56
N LEU A 502 -1.65 20.93 28.85
CA LEU A 502 -0.66 20.04 29.43
C LEU A 502 -1.35 18.75 29.90
N ASP A 503 -1.08 17.62 29.25
CA ASP A 503 -1.62 16.30 29.61
C ASP A 503 -0.54 15.49 30.34
N GLU A 504 -0.43 15.65 31.66
CA GLU A 504 0.62 15.02 32.49
C GLU A 504 2.05 15.30 32.00
N ALA A 505 2.27 16.48 31.40
CA ALA A 505 3.53 16.85 30.76
C ALA A 505 4.75 16.95 31.71
N THR A 506 4.54 16.88 33.02
CA THR A 506 5.60 16.93 34.06
C THR A 506 5.78 15.60 34.81
N SER A 507 5.13 14.51 34.38
CA SER A 507 5.06 13.25 35.15
C SER A 507 6.39 12.51 35.33
N ASN A 508 7.38 12.75 34.45
CA ASN A 508 8.69 12.09 34.49
C ASN A 508 9.79 13.02 35.05
N LEU A 509 9.39 14.14 35.63
CA LEU A 509 10.27 15.11 36.26
C LEU A 509 10.08 15.06 37.78
N ASP A 510 11.15 15.30 38.51
CA ASP A 510 11.07 15.57 39.94
C ASP A 510 10.31 16.89 40.21
N HIS A 511 9.88 17.08 41.46
CA HIS A 511 9.04 18.21 41.85
C HIS A 511 9.71 19.57 41.58
N ASP A 512 11.01 19.69 41.83
CA ASP A 512 11.75 20.94 41.65
C ASP A 512 11.90 21.29 40.16
N ALA A 513 12.27 20.32 39.32
CA ALA A 513 12.39 20.51 37.88
C ALA A 513 11.04 20.84 37.23
N ALA A 514 9.96 20.16 37.63
CA ALA A 514 8.61 20.44 37.14
C ALA A 514 8.19 21.88 37.49
N ARG A 515 8.44 22.30 38.74
CA ARG A 515 8.13 23.66 39.21
C ARG A 515 8.93 24.72 38.46
N GLN A 516 10.24 24.50 38.24
CA GLN A 516 11.09 25.40 37.49
C GLN A 516 10.63 25.58 36.04
N LEU A 517 10.26 24.50 35.34
CA LEU A 517 9.77 24.59 33.96
C LEU A 517 8.44 25.33 33.86
N LEU A 518 7.49 25.06 34.76
CA LEU A 518 6.21 25.77 34.76
C LEU A 518 6.38 27.25 35.11
N ALA A 519 7.25 27.58 36.06
CA ALA A 519 7.58 28.97 36.38
C ALA A 519 8.22 29.68 35.18
N LEU A 520 9.12 29.00 34.46
CA LEU A 520 9.73 29.52 33.23
C LEU A 520 8.67 29.81 32.15
N VAL A 521 7.73 28.88 31.92
CA VAL A 521 6.62 29.09 30.98
C VAL A 521 5.78 30.29 31.40
N LYS A 522 5.44 30.42 32.68
CA LYS A 522 4.64 31.54 33.21
C LYS A 522 5.33 32.89 33.03
N LEU A 523 6.66 32.93 33.17
CA LEU A 523 7.46 34.13 32.96
C LEU A 523 7.63 34.47 31.49
N ALA A 524 7.90 33.47 30.64
CA ALA A 524 8.15 33.66 29.21
C ALA A 524 6.87 33.92 28.40
N LEU A 525 5.72 33.38 28.85
CA LEU A 525 4.42 33.45 28.17
C LEU A 525 3.33 33.99 29.12
N PRO A 526 3.41 35.26 29.56
CA PRO A 526 2.54 35.80 30.61
C PRO A 526 1.06 35.92 30.21
N ALA A 527 0.76 36.02 28.91
CA ALA A 527 -0.60 36.11 28.38
C ALA A 527 -1.18 34.74 27.95
N CYS A 528 -0.41 33.66 28.06
CA CYS A 528 -0.83 32.34 27.61
C CYS A 528 -1.85 31.73 28.59
N THR A 529 -2.96 31.24 28.05
CA THR A 529 -3.93 30.46 28.83
C THR A 529 -3.42 29.04 28.99
N VAL A 530 -3.33 28.54 30.23
CA VAL A 530 -2.84 27.18 30.49
C VAL A 530 -3.95 26.32 31.08
N VAL A 531 -4.18 25.15 30.46
CA VAL A 531 -5.08 24.12 30.99
C VAL A 531 -4.28 22.85 31.22
N ALA A 532 -4.08 22.48 32.48
CA ALA A 532 -3.17 21.40 32.86
C ALA A 532 -3.87 20.27 33.61
N ILE A 533 -3.52 19.04 33.25
CA ILE A 533 -3.77 17.84 34.02
C ILE A 533 -2.45 17.44 34.67
N THR A 534 -2.40 17.43 36.00
CA THR A 534 -1.26 16.94 36.76
C THR A 534 -1.69 16.31 38.07
N HIS A 535 -0.99 15.23 38.44
CA HIS A 535 -1.16 14.55 39.72
C HIS A 535 -0.27 15.13 40.84
N GLN A 536 0.67 16.01 40.50
CA GLN A 536 1.56 16.67 41.46
C GLN A 536 0.81 17.80 42.17
N THR A 537 0.53 17.62 43.46
CA THR A 537 -0.20 18.60 44.30
C THR A 537 0.68 19.75 44.75
N GLU A 538 2.00 19.58 44.71
CA GLU A 538 3.00 20.58 45.08
C GLU A 538 3.09 21.74 44.08
N LEU A 539 2.41 21.60 42.92
CA LEU A 539 2.34 22.62 41.87
C LEU A 539 1.06 23.45 41.93
N ASP A 540 0.16 23.16 42.88
CA ASP A 540 -1.18 23.76 42.97
C ASP A 540 -1.17 25.28 43.07
N ASP A 541 -0.16 25.85 43.71
CA ASP A 541 -0.02 27.29 43.94
C ASP A 541 0.32 28.07 42.66
N LEU A 542 0.78 27.39 41.60
CA LEU A 542 1.04 28.00 40.29
C LEU A 542 -0.24 28.23 39.48
N PHE A 543 -1.36 27.58 39.85
CA PHE A 543 -2.63 27.62 39.11
C PHE A 543 -3.63 28.59 39.76
N THR A 544 -4.24 29.43 38.93
CA THR A 544 -5.29 30.39 39.33
C THR A 544 -6.59 29.67 39.72
N HIS A 545 -6.99 28.68 38.93
CA HIS A 545 -8.23 27.92 39.13
C HIS A 545 -7.94 26.42 39.24
N ARG A 546 -8.73 25.73 40.06
CA ARG A 546 -8.63 24.30 40.29
C ARG A 546 -10.02 23.68 40.15
N TYR A 547 -10.15 22.71 39.29
CA TYR A 547 -11.40 21.99 39.04
C TYR A 547 -11.18 20.50 39.32
N ASP A 548 -12.05 19.89 40.13
CA ASP A 548 -12.08 18.45 40.32
C ASP A 548 -13.14 17.85 39.39
N LEU A 549 -12.68 17.08 38.41
CA LEU A 549 -13.56 16.44 37.43
C LEU A 549 -14.33 15.25 38.03
N THR A 550 -14.01 14.81 39.24
CA THR A 550 -14.68 13.68 39.90
C THR A 550 -16.18 13.92 40.08
N ASP A 551 -16.61 15.18 40.17
CA ASP A 551 -18.02 15.56 40.27
C ASP A 551 -18.81 15.24 38.98
N PHE A 552 -18.13 15.14 37.84
CA PHE A 552 -18.70 14.85 36.53
C PHE A 552 -18.49 13.39 36.11
N ALA A 553 -18.04 12.53 37.02
CA ALA A 553 -17.83 11.12 36.75
C ALA A 553 -19.14 10.44 36.34
N SER A 554 -19.14 9.65 35.27
CA SER A 554 -20.28 8.78 34.99
C SER A 554 -20.47 7.81 36.18
N GLN A 555 -21.67 7.73 36.75
CA GLN A 555 -22.00 6.67 37.69
C GLN A 555 -21.84 5.34 36.94
N ARG A 556 -20.80 4.56 37.28
CA ARG A 556 -20.66 3.20 36.75
C ARG A 556 -21.91 2.42 37.16
N SER A 557 -22.72 2.00 36.18
CA SER A 557 -23.73 0.96 36.37
C SER A 557 -23.06 -0.39 36.63
#